data_AF-A0A956FXB8-F1
#
_entry.id   AF-A0A956FXB8-F1
#
_cell.length_a   1.000
_cell.length_b   1.000
_cell.length_c   1.000
_cell.angle_alpha   90.00
_cell.angle_beta   90.00
_cell.angle_gamma   90.00
#
_symmetry.space_group_name_H-M   'P 1'
#
loop_
_entity.id
_entity.type
_entity.pdbx_description
1 polymer ?
#
loop_
_entity_poly.entity_id
_entity_poly.type
_entity_poly.pdbx_seq_one_letter_code
_entity_poly.pdbx_strand_id
1 'polypeptide(L)'
;MLYATPTLLAAILALSPAPEGAEETPGADSPSETDAAAAAEPAEAPTSAAPTPLPNNLDPYSEWTLRLDAAIQATNDDPGGATELAGLLDQAPGFAGSLANDDAARNDRNTGLLALARAYLVNDARDKAVATMDEALRSAGNDPLDVDRFGPSLADLHRERVAALDHAGKGTIKVDCAAPCRVYLNEHPAPAHASGLWVGPYRVHVESSTDAYPAHDEVVVVAQAGQVVQVGFPPGTEGPARPDALTNGPGEG
;
A
#
# COMPACT_ATOMS: atom_id res chain seq x y z
N MET A 1 -16.14 -45.95 31.74
CA MET A 1 -15.57 -44.61 31.44
C MET A 1 -16.68 -43.79 30.80
N LEU A 2 -17.28 -42.90 31.57
CA LEU A 2 -18.40 -42.05 31.17
C LEU A 2 -17.84 -40.70 30.71
N TYR A 3 -18.05 -40.36 29.44
CA TYR A 3 -17.71 -39.04 28.90
C TYR A 3 -18.85 -38.06 29.18
N ALA A 4 -18.53 -36.97 29.90
CA ALA A 4 -19.44 -35.87 30.13
C ALA A 4 -19.38 -34.88 28.95
N THR A 5 -20.55 -34.54 28.41
CA THR A 5 -20.75 -33.52 27.38
C THR A 5 -20.80 -32.12 28.01
N PRO A 6 -20.16 -31.09 27.43
CA PRO A 6 -20.32 -29.72 27.90
C PRO A 6 -21.60 -29.09 27.33
N THR A 7 -22.37 -28.49 28.25
CA THR A 7 -23.61 -27.75 28.01
C THR A 7 -23.30 -26.41 27.33
N LEU A 8 -23.93 -26.14 26.18
CA LEU A 8 -23.92 -24.83 25.53
C LEU A 8 -24.75 -23.83 26.34
N LEU A 9 -24.12 -22.74 26.78
CA LEU A 9 -24.80 -21.61 27.39
C LEU A 9 -25.28 -20.65 26.29
N ALA A 10 -26.58 -20.35 26.28
CA ALA A 10 -27.21 -19.41 25.37
C ALA A 10 -26.82 -17.97 25.70
N ALA A 11 -26.32 -17.23 24.69
CA ALA A 11 -26.07 -15.79 24.80
C ALA A 11 -27.31 -15.01 24.34
N ILE A 12 -27.68 -14.04 25.18
CA ILE A 12 -28.88 -13.20 25.14
C ILE A 12 -28.73 -12.12 24.06
N LEU A 13 -29.71 -12.07 23.14
CA LEU A 13 -29.94 -10.98 22.19
C LEU A 13 -30.44 -9.74 22.93
N ALA A 14 -29.65 -8.65 22.93
CA ALA A 14 -30.11 -7.32 23.32
C ALA A 14 -30.41 -6.50 22.06
N LEU A 15 -31.70 -6.30 21.78
CA LEU A 15 -32.23 -5.33 20.83
C LEU A 15 -31.86 -3.91 21.27
N SER A 16 -31.20 -3.13 20.40
CA SER A 16 -31.11 -1.68 20.55
C SER A 16 -32.12 -1.00 19.61
N PRO A 17 -32.88 0.02 20.07
CA PRO A 17 -33.85 0.73 19.26
C PRO A 17 -33.19 1.76 18.34
N ALA A 18 -33.79 1.93 17.15
CA ALA A 18 -33.43 2.93 16.15
C ALA A 18 -33.85 4.35 16.58
N PRO A 19 -33.10 5.40 16.22
CA PRO A 19 -33.58 6.78 16.31
C PRO A 19 -34.42 7.16 15.07
N GLU A 20 -35.71 7.42 15.31
CA GLU A 20 -36.60 8.20 14.43
C GLU A 20 -36.38 9.71 14.67
N GLY A 21 -36.38 10.51 13.59
CA GLY A 21 -36.38 11.99 13.62
C GLY A 21 -35.49 12.55 12.51
N ALA A 22 -36.00 12.81 11.32
CA ALA A 22 -36.70 14.04 10.90
C ALA A 22 -35.75 15.22 10.67
N GLU A 23 -35.65 15.69 9.42
CA GLU A 23 -35.93 17.09 9.05
C GLU A 23 -35.86 17.25 7.52
N GLU A 24 -37.05 17.46 6.96
CA GLU A 24 -37.34 17.80 5.57
C GLU A 24 -37.05 19.31 5.38
N THR A 25 -36.20 19.67 4.42
CA THR A 25 -36.02 21.07 4.01
C THR A 25 -36.42 21.24 2.54
N PRO A 26 -37.45 22.07 2.25
CA PRO A 26 -37.79 22.49 0.90
C PRO A 26 -37.06 23.80 0.59
N GLY A 27 -36.39 23.89 -0.56
CA GLY A 27 -35.67 25.09 -0.97
C GLY A 27 -35.28 25.05 -2.43
N ALA A 28 -36.27 25.29 -3.29
CA ALA A 28 -36.09 25.54 -4.71
C ALA A 28 -35.34 26.87 -4.92
N ASP A 29 -34.33 26.86 -5.78
CA ASP A 29 -34.03 28.01 -6.63
C ASP A 29 -33.34 27.54 -7.91
N SER A 30 -34.06 27.70 -9.02
CA SER A 30 -33.62 27.38 -10.37
C SER A 30 -32.90 28.58 -10.99
N PRO A 31 -31.63 28.49 -11.37
CA PRO A 31 -31.06 29.42 -12.32
C PRO A 31 -31.35 28.97 -13.76
N SER A 32 -31.99 29.89 -14.46
CA SER A 32 -32.37 29.87 -15.87
C SER A 32 -31.27 29.42 -16.82
N GLU A 33 -31.61 28.49 -17.71
CA GLU A 33 -30.91 28.18 -18.95
C GLU A 33 -30.73 29.45 -19.79
N THR A 34 -29.47 29.80 -20.07
CA THR A 34 -29.14 30.69 -21.19
C THR A 34 -28.52 29.81 -22.27
N ASP A 35 -29.37 29.45 -23.24
CA ASP A 35 -28.98 28.86 -24.51
C ASP A 35 -28.03 29.81 -25.26
N ALA A 36 -26.75 29.46 -25.28
CA ALA A 36 -25.78 29.97 -26.24
C ALA A 36 -25.23 28.79 -27.04
N ALA A 37 -25.99 28.39 -28.06
CA ALA A 37 -25.58 27.42 -29.06
C ALA A 37 -24.42 27.99 -29.89
N ALA A 38 -23.20 27.85 -29.38
CA ALA A 38 -21.98 28.00 -30.17
C ALA A 38 -21.78 26.70 -30.96
N ALA A 39 -22.00 26.78 -32.27
CA ALA A 39 -21.64 25.73 -33.22
C ALA A 39 -20.11 25.51 -33.14
N ALA A 40 -19.70 24.50 -32.37
CA ALA A 40 -18.32 24.05 -32.35
C ALA A 40 -17.99 23.42 -33.71
N GLU A 41 -17.00 23.99 -34.40
CA GLU A 41 -16.38 23.38 -35.57
C GLU A 41 -15.91 21.95 -35.22
N PRO A 42 -16.04 20.98 -36.14
CA PRO A 42 -15.55 19.63 -35.93
C PRO A 42 -14.03 19.68 -35.77
N ALA A 43 -13.56 19.59 -34.52
CA ALA A 43 -12.15 19.42 -34.22
C ALA A 43 -11.67 18.15 -34.92
N GLU A 44 -10.75 18.32 -35.87
CA GLU A 44 -10.08 17.21 -36.56
C GLU A 44 -9.52 16.26 -35.51
N ALA A 45 -9.96 15.00 -35.54
CA ALA A 45 -9.48 13.97 -34.62
C ALA A 45 -7.93 13.97 -34.68
N PRO A 46 -7.23 14.07 -33.54
CA PRO A 46 -5.78 14.06 -33.52
C PRO A 46 -5.32 12.79 -34.22
N THR A 47 -4.61 12.96 -35.32
CA THR A 47 -4.00 11.84 -36.05
C THR A 47 -3.07 11.15 -35.06
N SER A 48 -3.38 9.91 -34.71
CA SER A 48 -2.59 9.08 -33.79
C SER A 48 -1.15 9.02 -34.32
N ALA A 49 -0.27 9.82 -33.72
CA ALA A 49 1.12 9.86 -34.09
C ALA A 49 1.74 8.51 -33.75
N ALA A 50 2.46 7.93 -34.70
CA ALA A 50 3.16 6.67 -34.48
C ALA A 50 4.11 6.82 -33.27
N PRO A 51 4.21 5.80 -32.39
CA PRO A 51 5.06 5.85 -31.21
C PRO A 51 6.52 6.14 -31.62
N THR A 52 7.14 7.13 -30.97
CA THR A 52 8.55 7.47 -31.20
C THR A 52 9.41 6.33 -30.68
N PRO A 53 10.39 5.81 -31.45
CA PRO A 53 11.27 4.75 -30.97
C PRO A 53 12.09 5.23 -29.77
N LEU A 54 12.16 4.41 -28.72
CA LEU A 54 12.91 4.70 -27.50
C LEU A 54 14.43 4.78 -27.79
N PRO A 55 15.18 5.60 -27.04
CA PRO A 55 16.64 5.64 -27.16
C PRO A 55 17.26 4.30 -26.77
N ASN A 56 18.25 3.84 -27.55
CA ASN A 56 18.85 2.50 -27.43
C ASN A 56 19.73 2.27 -26.18
N ASN A 57 19.89 3.26 -25.29
CA ASN A 57 20.81 3.20 -24.14
C ASN A 57 20.18 3.85 -22.89
N LEU A 58 19.02 3.36 -22.47
CA LEU A 58 18.46 3.74 -21.17
C LEU A 58 19.20 2.99 -20.06
N ASP A 59 19.37 3.62 -18.90
CA ASP A 59 19.79 2.89 -17.71
C ASP A 59 18.65 1.96 -17.24
N PRO A 60 18.96 0.88 -16.50
CA PRO A 60 17.95 -0.11 -16.10
C PRO A 60 16.77 0.45 -15.31
N TYR A 61 16.98 1.53 -14.54
CA TYR A 61 15.91 2.15 -13.76
C TYR A 61 14.96 2.92 -14.67
N SER A 62 15.49 3.74 -15.59
CA SER A 62 14.69 4.44 -16.59
C SER A 62 13.94 3.49 -17.54
N GLU A 63 14.55 2.35 -17.89
CA GLU A 63 13.85 1.32 -18.66
C GLU A 63 12.69 0.73 -17.86
N TRP A 64 12.91 0.42 -16.58
CA TRP A 64 11.86 -0.12 -15.69
C TRP A 64 10.69 0.86 -15.52
N THR A 65 10.94 2.15 -15.28
CA THR A 65 9.85 3.15 -15.13
C THR A 65 9.01 3.28 -16.40
N LEU A 66 9.65 3.30 -17.58
CA LEU A 66 8.94 3.36 -18.86
C LEU A 66 8.08 2.11 -19.10
N ARG A 67 8.61 0.93 -18.77
CA ARG A 67 7.86 -0.32 -18.88
C ARG A 67 6.72 -0.40 -17.87
N LEU A 68 6.93 0.11 -16.66
CA LEU A 68 5.89 0.18 -15.63
C LEU A 68 4.71 1.03 -16.12
N ASP A 69 4.93 2.24 -16.60
CA ASP A 69 3.87 3.11 -17.13
C ASP A 69 3.11 2.44 -18.28
N ALA A 70 3.82 1.85 -19.25
CA ALA A 70 3.19 1.11 -20.34
C ALA A 70 2.33 -0.07 -19.86
N ALA A 71 2.81 -0.82 -18.86
CA ALA A 71 2.07 -1.95 -18.29
C ALA A 71 0.85 -1.51 -17.47
N ILE A 72 0.91 -0.35 -16.81
CA ILE A 72 -0.24 0.27 -16.12
C ILE A 72 -1.32 0.61 -17.14
N GLN A 73 -0.96 1.30 -18.23
CA GLN A 73 -1.90 1.65 -19.29
C GLN A 73 -2.52 0.40 -19.93
N ALA A 74 -1.70 -0.59 -20.31
CA ALA A 74 -2.18 -1.85 -20.88
C ALA A 74 -3.13 -2.61 -19.94
N THR A 75 -2.85 -2.63 -18.63
CA THR A 75 -3.70 -3.30 -17.63
C THR A 75 -5.03 -2.57 -17.41
N ASN A 76 -5.03 -1.24 -17.54
CA ASN A 76 -6.26 -0.45 -17.43
C ASN A 76 -7.20 -0.69 -18.61
N ASP A 77 -6.65 -0.78 -19.82
CA ASP A 77 -7.37 -1.07 -21.06
C ASP A 77 -7.86 -2.52 -21.11
N ASP A 78 -7.00 -3.47 -20.75
CA ASP A 78 -7.29 -4.90 -20.70
C ASP A 78 -6.76 -5.53 -19.39
N PRO A 79 -7.65 -6.06 -18.52
CA PRO A 79 -7.25 -6.80 -17.32
C PRO A 79 -6.28 -7.97 -17.58
N GLY A 80 -6.16 -8.46 -18.82
CA GLY A 80 -5.18 -9.46 -19.24
C GLY A 80 -3.71 -9.03 -19.02
N GLY A 81 -3.42 -7.71 -18.98
CA GLY A 81 -2.09 -7.16 -18.71
C GLY A 81 -1.56 -7.39 -17.29
N ALA A 82 -2.40 -7.86 -16.36
CA ALA A 82 -2.08 -7.98 -14.94
C ALA A 82 -0.81 -8.80 -14.63
N THR A 83 -0.48 -9.82 -15.44
CA THR A 83 0.68 -10.68 -15.20
C THR A 83 1.99 -9.95 -15.47
N GLU A 84 2.05 -9.15 -16.54
CA GLU A 84 3.22 -8.33 -16.85
C GLU A 84 3.41 -7.23 -15.80
N LEU A 85 2.31 -6.54 -15.44
CA LEU A 85 2.35 -5.50 -14.42
C LEU A 85 2.82 -6.04 -13.06
N ALA A 86 2.32 -7.21 -12.64
CA ALA A 86 2.78 -7.88 -11.42
C ALA A 86 4.29 -8.17 -11.48
N GLY A 87 4.78 -8.71 -12.59
CA GLY A 87 6.21 -9.01 -12.78
C GLY A 87 7.11 -7.78 -12.75
N LEU A 88 6.63 -6.61 -13.19
CA LEU A 88 7.35 -5.34 -13.10
C LEU A 88 7.35 -4.78 -11.67
N LEU A 89 6.22 -4.86 -10.96
CA LEU A 89 6.12 -4.43 -9.57
C LEU A 89 7.01 -5.28 -8.64
N ASP A 90 7.18 -6.57 -8.94
CA ASP A 90 8.09 -7.48 -8.21
C ASP A 90 9.57 -7.14 -8.39
N GLN A 91 9.93 -6.37 -9.43
CA GLN A 91 11.31 -5.89 -9.66
C GLN A 91 11.63 -4.60 -8.91
N ALA A 92 10.62 -3.87 -8.44
CA ALA A 92 10.79 -2.59 -7.74
C ALA A 92 11.82 -2.62 -6.58
N PRO A 93 11.92 -3.68 -5.76
CA PRO A 93 12.93 -3.74 -4.68
C PRO A 93 14.38 -3.62 -5.18
N GLY A 94 14.66 -4.04 -6.42
CA GLY A 94 15.99 -3.89 -7.03
C GLY A 94 16.37 -2.44 -7.32
N PHE A 95 15.42 -1.51 -7.19
CA PHE A 95 15.59 -0.08 -7.44
C PHE A 95 15.28 0.77 -6.20
N ALA A 96 15.32 0.20 -4.99
CA ALA A 96 14.89 0.87 -3.75
C ALA A 96 15.56 2.25 -3.55
N GLY A 97 16.88 2.35 -3.74
CA GLY A 97 17.61 3.62 -3.63
C GLY A 97 17.21 4.66 -4.69
N SER A 98 16.95 4.24 -5.93
CA SER A 98 16.45 5.14 -6.98
C SER A 98 15.03 5.60 -6.70
N LEU A 99 14.12 4.67 -6.37
CA LEU A 99 12.73 4.95 -6.00
C LEU A 99 12.62 5.88 -4.79
N ALA A 100 13.49 5.71 -3.81
CA ALA A 100 13.54 6.55 -2.62
C ALA A 100 13.77 8.04 -2.92
N ASN A 101 14.35 8.36 -4.07
CA ASN A 101 14.65 9.72 -4.49
C ASN A 101 13.78 10.20 -5.67
N ASP A 102 12.80 9.40 -6.12
CA ASP A 102 11.92 9.70 -7.24
C ASP A 102 10.44 9.56 -6.83
N ASP A 103 9.84 10.69 -6.43
CA ASP A 103 8.46 10.74 -5.97
C ASP A 103 7.46 10.35 -7.08
N ALA A 104 7.77 10.68 -8.34
CA ALA A 104 6.92 10.35 -9.47
C ALA A 104 6.89 8.83 -9.70
N ALA A 105 8.06 8.19 -9.70
CA ALA A 105 8.13 6.74 -9.85
C ALA A 105 7.50 5.98 -8.67
N ARG A 106 7.54 6.50 -7.44
CA ARG A 106 6.79 5.93 -6.31
C ARG A 106 5.28 6.06 -6.52
N ASN A 107 4.82 7.20 -7.02
CA ASN A 107 3.42 7.39 -7.35
C ASN A 107 2.96 6.46 -8.49
N ASP A 108 3.79 6.25 -9.51
CA ASP A 108 3.50 5.31 -10.60
C ASP A 108 3.45 3.87 -10.08
N ARG A 109 4.35 3.48 -9.19
CA ARG A 109 4.30 2.19 -8.51
C ARG A 109 2.98 1.99 -7.74
N ASN A 110 2.58 2.98 -6.96
CA ASN A 110 1.31 2.94 -6.22
C ASN A 110 0.10 2.87 -7.18
N THR A 111 0.13 3.63 -8.27
CA THR A 111 -0.87 3.59 -9.35
C THR A 111 -0.94 2.19 -9.99
N GLY A 112 0.21 1.56 -10.22
CA GLY A 112 0.28 0.19 -10.74
C GLY A 112 -0.26 -0.85 -9.78
N LEU A 113 -0.05 -0.70 -8.47
CA LEU A 113 -0.69 -1.57 -7.48
C LEU A 113 -2.22 -1.43 -7.50
N LEU A 114 -2.76 -0.22 -7.66
CA LEU A 114 -4.21 -0.01 -7.79
C LEU A 114 -4.77 -0.62 -9.08
N ALA A 115 -4.08 -0.42 -10.21
CA ALA A 115 -4.45 -1.03 -11.50
C ALA A 115 -4.45 -2.56 -11.42
N LEU A 116 -3.43 -3.15 -10.77
CA LEU A 116 -3.31 -4.58 -10.58
C LEU A 116 -4.41 -5.13 -9.64
N ALA A 117 -4.70 -4.45 -8.54
CA ALA A 117 -5.78 -4.84 -7.62
C ALA A 117 -7.15 -4.82 -8.33
N ARG A 118 -7.42 -3.80 -9.16
CA ARG A 118 -8.62 -3.74 -10.00
C ARG A 118 -8.67 -4.92 -10.98
N ALA A 119 -7.58 -5.20 -11.68
CA ALA A 119 -7.53 -6.31 -12.62
C ALA A 119 -7.78 -7.67 -11.92
N TYR A 120 -7.30 -7.84 -10.70
CA TYR A 120 -7.61 -9.03 -9.90
C TYR A 120 -9.08 -9.11 -9.49
N LEU A 121 -9.75 -7.98 -9.17
CA LEU A 121 -11.19 -7.98 -8.91
C LEU A 121 -12.01 -8.37 -10.14
N VAL A 122 -11.64 -7.87 -11.33
CA VAL A 122 -12.33 -8.21 -12.59
C VAL A 122 -12.20 -9.70 -12.94
N ASN A 123 -11.08 -10.32 -12.56
CA ASN A 123 -10.81 -11.74 -12.78
C ASN A 123 -11.22 -12.65 -11.61
N ASP A 124 -12.10 -12.17 -10.71
CA ASP A 124 -12.58 -12.88 -9.52
C ASP A 124 -11.46 -13.40 -8.57
N ALA A 125 -10.27 -12.82 -8.65
CA ALA A 125 -9.10 -13.19 -7.86
C ALA A 125 -9.01 -12.33 -6.58
N ARG A 126 -10.08 -12.34 -5.78
CA ARG A 126 -10.25 -11.44 -4.62
C ARG A 126 -9.08 -11.48 -3.63
N ASP A 127 -8.55 -12.65 -3.31
CA ASP A 127 -7.43 -12.77 -2.36
C ASP A 127 -6.17 -12.04 -2.85
N LYS A 128 -5.90 -12.08 -4.16
CA LYS A 128 -4.80 -11.32 -4.76
C LYS A 128 -5.08 -9.82 -4.71
N ALA A 129 -6.30 -9.40 -5.04
CA ALA A 129 -6.69 -7.99 -4.95
C ALA A 129 -6.53 -7.44 -3.52
N VAL A 130 -6.90 -8.21 -2.50
CA VAL A 130 -6.71 -7.87 -1.08
C VAL A 130 -5.22 -7.69 -0.76
N ALA A 131 -4.38 -8.67 -1.11
CA ALA A 131 -2.94 -8.59 -0.83
C ALA A 131 -2.28 -7.40 -1.54
N THR A 132 -2.65 -7.14 -2.80
CA THR A 132 -2.16 -6.00 -3.57
C THR A 132 -2.63 -4.66 -2.99
N MET A 133 -3.88 -4.56 -2.54
CA MET A 133 -4.39 -3.34 -1.88
C MET A 133 -3.69 -3.09 -0.54
N ASP A 134 -3.45 -4.13 0.27
CA ASP A 134 -2.70 -3.99 1.52
C ASP A 134 -1.25 -3.52 1.27
N GLU A 135 -0.64 -3.96 0.16
CA GLU A 135 0.66 -3.46 -0.32
C GLU A 135 0.60 -2.00 -0.77
N ALA A 136 -0.42 -1.60 -1.52
CA ALA A 136 -0.61 -0.20 -1.91
C ALA A 136 -0.75 0.72 -0.69
N LEU A 137 -1.56 0.32 0.29
CA LEU A 137 -1.78 1.05 1.54
C LEU A 137 -0.48 1.22 2.34
N ARG A 138 0.26 0.13 2.56
CA ARG A 138 1.55 0.20 3.26
C ARG A 138 2.62 0.97 2.49
N SER A 139 2.59 0.92 1.17
CA SER A 139 3.58 1.62 0.34
C SER A 139 3.31 3.11 0.26
N ALA A 140 2.04 3.54 0.20
CA ALA A 140 1.68 4.95 0.18
C ALA A 140 1.99 5.65 1.52
N GLY A 141 2.01 4.91 2.62
CA GLY A 141 2.25 5.47 3.94
C GLY A 141 1.15 6.46 4.34
N ASN A 142 1.47 7.75 4.32
CA ASN A 142 0.50 8.82 4.58
C ASN A 142 0.01 9.52 3.30
N ASP A 143 0.55 9.15 2.13
CA ASP A 143 0.16 9.77 0.87
C ASP A 143 -1.21 9.23 0.44
N PRO A 144 -2.12 10.10 -0.04
CA PRO A 144 -3.44 9.68 -0.46
C PRO A 144 -3.35 8.83 -1.74
N LEU A 145 -4.09 7.72 -1.76
CA LEU A 145 -4.27 6.89 -2.96
C LEU A 145 -5.50 7.36 -3.75
N ASP A 146 -5.34 7.56 -5.05
CA ASP A 146 -6.42 7.98 -5.97
C ASP A 146 -7.29 6.79 -6.42
N VAL A 147 -7.92 6.13 -5.44
CA VAL A 147 -8.69 4.89 -5.66
C VAL A 147 -9.98 5.10 -6.46
N ASP A 148 -10.56 6.30 -6.39
CA ASP A 148 -11.85 6.61 -7.02
C ASP A 148 -11.77 6.55 -8.55
N ARG A 149 -10.59 6.83 -9.13
CA ARG A 149 -10.35 6.71 -10.60
C ARG A 149 -10.45 5.30 -11.14
N PHE A 150 -10.36 4.29 -10.27
CA PHE A 150 -10.41 2.88 -10.66
C PHE A 150 -11.81 2.25 -10.51
N GLY A 151 -12.80 3.05 -10.09
CA GLY A 151 -14.20 2.66 -9.99
C GLY A 151 -14.63 2.19 -8.60
N PRO A 152 -15.96 2.05 -8.40
CA PRO A 152 -16.55 1.86 -7.08
C PRO A 152 -16.10 0.58 -6.38
N SER A 153 -15.94 -0.53 -7.11
CA SER A 153 -15.53 -1.80 -6.53
C SER A 153 -14.13 -1.75 -5.90
N LEU A 154 -13.20 -0.97 -6.48
CA LEU A 154 -11.87 -0.79 -5.88
C LEU A 154 -11.93 0.16 -4.68
N ALA A 155 -12.73 1.22 -4.75
CA ALA A 155 -12.94 2.14 -3.63
C ALA A 155 -13.58 1.42 -2.43
N ASP A 156 -14.53 0.50 -2.66
CA ASP A 156 -15.09 -0.38 -1.64
C ASP A 156 -14.02 -1.27 -1.01
N LEU A 157 -13.20 -1.93 -1.84
CA LEU A 157 -12.08 -2.76 -1.35
C LEU A 157 -11.11 -1.92 -0.51
N HIS A 158 -10.74 -0.73 -0.97
CA HIS A 158 -9.86 0.18 -0.23
C HIS A 158 -10.41 0.49 1.18
N ARG A 159 -11.68 0.90 1.28
CA ARG A 159 -12.33 1.17 2.58
C ARG A 159 -12.33 -0.05 3.50
N GLU A 160 -12.67 -1.22 2.95
CA GLU A 160 -12.63 -2.49 3.68
C GLU A 160 -11.22 -2.78 4.21
N ARG A 161 -10.19 -2.60 3.38
CA ARG A 161 -8.81 -2.89 3.76
C ARG A 161 -8.24 -1.91 4.78
N VAL A 162 -8.52 -0.62 4.65
CA VAL A 162 -8.17 0.37 5.69
C VAL A 162 -8.77 -0.02 7.03
N ALA A 163 -10.07 -0.33 7.08
CA ALA A 163 -10.74 -0.74 8.31
C ALA A 163 -10.15 -2.05 8.89
N ALA A 164 -9.82 -3.02 8.04
CA ALA A 164 -9.22 -4.28 8.46
C ALA A 164 -7.80 -4.09 9.03
N LEU A 165 -6.96 -3.27 8.39
CA LEU A 165 -5.60 -2.98 8.86
C LEU A 165 -5.62 -2.15 10.15
N ASP A 166 -6.52 -1.17 10.27
CA ASP A 166 -6.71 -0.41 11.50
C ASP A 166 -7.18 -1.29 12.65
N HIS A 167 -8.08 -2.25 12.38
CA HIS A 167 -8.52 -3.23 13.37
C HIS A 167 -7.40 -4.20 13.79
N ALA A 168 -6.56 -4.64 12.84
CA ALA A 168 -5.41 -5.49 13.13
C ALA A 168 -4.31 -4.75 13.94
N GLY A 169 -4.33 -3.41 13.90
CA GLY A 169 -3.50 -2.54 14.70
C GLY A 169 -2.18 -2.17 14.06
N LYS A 170 -1.32 -1.53 14.86
CA LYS A 170 -0.09 -0.90 14.40
C LYS A 170 1.12 -1.35 15.22
N GLY A 171 2.28 -1.45 14.59
CA GLY A 171 3.56 -1.77 15.22
C GLY A 171 4.62 -0.70 15.00
N THR A 172 5.88 -1.09 15.14
CA THR A 172 7.04 -0.21 15.05
C THR A 172 8.21 -0.95 14.42
N ILE A 173 8.94 -0.27 13.55
CA ILE A 173 10.25 -0.72 13.05
C ILE A 173 11.30 0.23 13.63
N LYS A 174 12.32 -0.34 14.26
CA LYS A 174 13.46 0.37 14.83
C LYS A 174 14.73 -0.06 14.11
N VAL A 175 15.41 0.88 13.46
CA VAL A 175 16.69 0.68 12.81
C VAL A 175 17.80 1.19 13.73
N ASP A 176 18.69 0.28 14.14
CA ASP A 176 19.85 0.58 14.96
C ASP A 176 21.08 0.76 14.07
N CYS A 177 21.44 2.02 13.83
CA CYS A 177 22.56 2.37 12.95
C CYS A 177 23.86 2.60 13.75
N ALA A 178 24.94 1.93 13.37
CA ALA A 178 26.28 2.11 13.94
C ALA A 178 26.99 3.39 13.46
N ALA A 179 26.47 4.03 12.40
CA ALA A 179 26.91 5.31 11.86
C ALA A 179 25.69 6.11 11.38
N PRO A 180 25.79 7.43 11.11
CA PRO A 180 24.70 8.19 10.49
C PRO A 180 24.18 7.49 9.22
N CYS A 181 22.87 7.27 9.17
CA CYS A 181 22.21 6.49 8.12
C CYS A 181 20.93 7.19 7.63
N ARG A 182 20.53 6.89 6.40
CA ARG A 182 19.20 7.18 5.86
C ARG A 182 18.41 5.89 5.82
N VAL A 183 17.16 5.94 6.26
CA VAL A 183 16.26 4.78 6.30
C VAL A 183 15.07 5.07 5.39
N TYR A 184 14.71 4.07 4.60
CA TYR A 184 13.53 4.11 3.76
C TYR A 184 12.67 2.87 4.04
N LEU A 185 11.37 3.07 4.21
CA LEU A 185 10.38 2.01 4.40
C LEU A 185 9.44 2.00 3.21
N ASN A 186 9.36 0.86 2.51
CA ASN A 186 8.65 0.75 1.24
C ASN A 186 9.01 1.90 0.30
N GLU A 187 10.33 2.16 0.18
CA GLU A 187 10.87 3.24 -0.65
C GLU A 187 10.54 4.68 -0.19
N HIS A 188 9.82 4.89 0.93
CA HIS A 188 9.59 6.24 1.48
C HIS A 188 10.61 6.60 2.56
N PRO A 189 11.16 7.84 2.58
CA PRO A 189 12.02 8.30 3.67
C PRO A 189 11.32 8.14 5.02
N ALA A 190 12.01 7.52 5.97
CA ALA A 190 11.47 7.21 7.28
C ALA A 190 12.47 7.56 8.39
N PRO A 191 12.00 7.93 9.60
CA PRO A 191 12.88 8.01 10.75
C PRO A 191 13.39 6.61 11.12
N ALA A 192 14.58 6.55 11.73
CA ALA A 192 15.14 5.29 12.26
C ALA A 192 14.23 4.61 13.30
N HIS A 193 13.30 5.35 13.89
CA HIS A 193 12.25 4.81 14.76
C HIS A 193 10.88 5.15 14.17
N ALA A 194 10.38 4.27 13.30
CA ALA A 194 9.12 4.43 12.60
C ALA A 194 8.00 3.68 13.34
N SER A 195 7.03 4.42 13.86
CA SER A 195 5.88 3.89 14.60
C SER A 195 4.58 4.11 13.84
N GLY A 196 3.50 3.46 14.26
CA GLY A 196 2.20 3.61 13.60
C GLY A 196 2.07 2.85 12.29
N LEU A 197 2.96 1.88 12.05
CA LEU A 197 2.99 1.05 10.86
C LEU A 197 1.90 -0.03 10.96
N TRP A 198 1.02 -0.16 9.97
CA TRP A 198 0.07 -1.29 9.91
C TRP A 198 0.79 -2.63 9.93
N VAL A 199 0.13 -3.68 10.41
CA VAL A 199 0.67 -5.04 10.33
C VAL A 199 0.95 -5.46 8.88
N GLY A 200 1.98 -6.28 8.68
CA GLY A 200 2.38 -6.79 7.37
C GLY A 200 3.88 -6.66 7.09
N PRO A 201 4.30 -7.04 5.87
CA PRO A 201 5.69 -6.91 5.44
C PRO A 201 6.06 -5.45 5.13
N TYR A 202 7.31 -5.09 5.38
CA TYR A 202 7.92 -3.82 5.01
C TYR A 202 9.28 -4.07 4.39
N ARG A 203 9.56 -3.41 3.26
CA ARG A 203 10.89 -3.34 2.69
C ARG A 203 11.66 -2.24 3.40
N VAL A 204 12.78 -2.58 3.99
CA VAL A 204 13.67 -1.65 4.69
C VAL A 204 14.92 -1.50 3.84
N HIS A 205 15.15 -0.29 3.35
CA HIS A 205 16.39 0.09 2.69
C HIS A 205 17.16 1.04 3.61
N VAL A 206 18.43 0.75 3.90
CA VAL A 206 19.27 1.57 4.76
C VAL A 206 20.57 1.91 4.04
N GLU A 207 20.88 3.21 3.98
CA GLU A 207 22.11 3.73 3.38
C GLU A 207 22.96 4.43 4.43
N SER A 208 24.28 4.30 4.36
CA SER A 208 25.17 5.14 5.16
C SER A 208 25.19 6.56 4.60
N SER A 209 25.03 7.57 5.46
CA SER A 209 25.15 8.98 5.03
C SER A 209 26.59 9.42 4.78
N THR A 210 27.56 8.59 5.17
CA THR A 210 29.00 8.87 5.08
C THR A 210 29.75 7.83 4.25
N ASP A 211 29.02 6.98 3.52
CA ASP A 211 29.56 5.85 2.75
C ASP A 211 30.44 4.90 3.59
N ALA A 212 30.20 4.83 4.91
CA ALA A 212 30.98 3.98 5.81
C ALA A 212 30.65 2.49 5.65
N TYR A 213 29.45 2.20 5.18
CA TYR A 213 28.91 0.86 4.96
C TYR A 213 28.14 0.79 3.64
N PRO A 214 28.15 -0.35 2.95
CA PRO A 214 27.28 -0.56 1.78
C PRO A 214 25.81 -0.45 2.20
N ALA A 215 24.94 -0.12 1.25
CA ALA A 215 23.49 -0.15 1.47
C ALA A 215 23.03 -1.56 1.87
N HIS A 216 21.98 -1.63 2.67
CA HIS A 216 21.37 -2.87 3.16
C HIS A 216 19.89 -2.88 2.84
N ASP A 217 19.42 -4.01 2.29
CA ASP A 217 18.03 -4.27 1.94
C ASP A 217 17.53 -5.47 2.73
N GLU A 218 16.39 -5.32 3.41
CA GLU A 218 15.77 -6.39 4.17
C GLU A 218 14.25 -6.28 4.15
N VAL A 219 13.56 -7.43 4.09
CA VAL A 219 12.11 -7.48 4.29
C VAL A 219 11.82 -7.92 5.71
N VAL A 220 11.13 -7.08 6.46
CA VAL A 220 10.72 -7.37 7.84
C VAL A 220 9.21 -7.44 7.96
N VAL A 221 8.70 -8.21 8.93
CA VAL A 221 7.25 -8.39 9.13
C VAL A 221 6.83 -7.88 10.50
N VAL A 222 5.90 -6.92 10.49
CA VAL A 222 5.14 -6.52 11.68
C VAL A 222 3.95 -7.47 11.80
N ALA A 223 4.10 -8.56 12.54
CA ALA A 223 3.14 -9.65 12.65
C ALA A 223 1.93 -9.32 13.53
N GLN A 224 2.06 -8.42 14.51
CA GLN A 224 0.98 -8.08 15.44
C GLN A 224 1.06 -6.64 15.95
N ALA A 225 -0.09 -6.12 16.41
CA ALA A 225 -0.18 -4.82 17.07
C ALA A 225 0.79 -4.70 18.26
N GLY A 226 1.45 -3.54 18.38
CA GLY A 226 2.42 -3.24 19.42
C GLY A 226 3.79 -3.92 19.25
N GLN A 227 3.98 -4.76 18.23
CA GLN A 227 5.28 -5.36 17.97
C GLN A 227 6.30 -4.30 17.58
N VAL A 228 7.50 -4.40 18.17
CA VAL A 228 8.67 -3.63 17.76
C VAL A 228 9.66 -4.58 17.11
N VAL A 229 9.87 -4.40 15.80
CA VAL A 229 10.85 -5.13 14.99
C VAL A 229 12.14 -4.32 14.96
N GLN A 230 13.28 -4.96 15.20
CA GLN A 230 14.59 -4.31 15.19
C GLN A 230 15.38 -4.73 13.96
N VAL A 231 16.06 -3.78 13.31
CA VAL A 231 16.94 -3.98 12.16
C VAL A 231 18.29 -3.34 12.48
N GLY A 232 19.38 -4.11 12.38
CA GLY A 232 20.74 -3.59 12.61
C GLY A 232 21.41 -3.13 11.32
N PHE A 233 22.11 -1.99 11.36
CA PHE A 233 22.91 -1.48 10.25
C PHE A 233 24.32 -1.07 10.71
N PRO A 234 25.42 -1.69 10.21
CA PRO A 234 25.46 -2.72 9.17
C PRO A 234 24.92 -4.08 9.66
N PRO A 235 24.63 -5.03 8.75
CA PRO A 235 24.18 -6.36 9.12
C PRO A 235 25.11 -7.03 10.14
N GLY A 236 24.54 -7.71 11.13
CA GLY A 236 25.31 -8.35 12.21
C GLY A 236 25.63 -7.45 13.41
N THR A 237 25.23 -6.17 13.37
CA THR A 237 24.99 -5.42 14.60
C THR A 237 23.66 -5.86 15.19
N GLU A 238 23.61 -7.07 15.74
CA GLU A 238 22.52 -7.41 16.67
C GLU A 238 22.59 -6.35 17.79
N GLY A 239 21.54 -5.52 17.87
CA GLY A 239 21.33 -4.68 19.04
C GLY A 239 21.47 -5.54 20.29
N PRO A 240 21.96 -5.00 21.43
CA PRO A 240 22.22 -5.78 22.63
C PRO A 240 21.02 -6.68 22.89
N ALA A 241 21.26 -8.00 22.86
CA ALA A 241 20.22 -9.02 22.95
C ALA A 241 19.18 -8.55 23.97
N ARG A 242 17.95 -8.32 23.50
CA ARG A 242 16.84 -7.91 24.37
C ARG A 242 16.94 -8.81 25.60
N PRO A 243 17.11 -8.27 26.82
CA PRO A 243 17.07 -9.13 28.00
C PRO A 243 15.71 -9.81 27.92
N ASP A 244 15.75 -11.13 27.71
CA ASP A 244 14.57 -11.96 27.51
C ASP A 244 13.53 -11.50 28.52
N ALA A 245 12.36 -11.12 27.98
CA ALA A 245 11.23 -10.70 28.78
C ALA A 245 11.13 -11.66 29.95
N LEU A 246 11.47 -11.14 31.14
CA LEU A 246 11.50 -11.90 32.39
C LEU A 246 10.23 -12.73 32.40
N THR A 247 10.40 -14.04 32.20
CA THR A 247 9.34 -15.02 32.34
C THR A 247 8.79 -14.81 33.74
N ASN A 248 7.71 -14.05 33.83
CA ASN A 248 6.87 -13.98 35.01
C ASN A 248 6.29 -15.38 35.14
N GLY A 249 7.02 -16.24 35.85
CA GLY A 249 6.54 -17.55 36.24
C GLY A 249 5.20 -17.39 36.95
N PRO A 250 4.21 -18.24 36.66
CA PRO A 250 2.96 -18.21 37.40
C PRO A 250 3.29 -18.46 38.87
N GLY A 251 3.04 -17.46 39.72
CA GLY A 251 3.05 -17.64 41.15
C GLY A 251 1.93 -18.61 41.50
N GLU A 252 2.30 -19.83 41.90
CA GLU A 252 1.39 -20.77 42.54
C GLU A 252 0.98 -20.22 43.91
N GLY A 253 -0.32 -20.10 44.13
CA GLY A 253 -0.95 -19.75 45.41
C GLY A 253 -2.28 -20.48 45.54
#